data_AF-A0A2V6S9S9-F1
#
_entry.id   AF-A0A2V6S9S9-F1
#
_cell.length_a   1.000
_cell.length_b   1.000
_cell.length_c   1.000
_cell.angle_alpha   90.00
_cell.angle_beta   90.00
_cell.angle_gamma   90.00
#
_symmetry.space_group_name_H-M   'P 1'
#
loop_
_entity.id
_entity.type
_entity.pdbx_description
1 polymer ?
#
loop_
_entity_poly.entity_id
_entity_poly.type
_entity_poly.pdbx_seq_one_letter_code
_entity_poly.pdbx_strand_id
1 'polypeptide(L)'
;MRRWILGALVSLVAAAQAESQPRAAVVADRAALRVESGGNELVALRDAPVAYARLAELAVDIAQPAEPGAGPIRIARAWPRQLIDYVLCVTSDGTLVLGERLQTFDPGERRYVMTKGEIARSYRPLDTRDGWLWLVEVALSREVTVVLEVRAPASWPVESVSVTADHVP
;
A
#
# COMPACT_ATOMS: atom_id res chain seq x y z
N MET A 1 -55.24 30.32 7.44
CA MET A 1 -54.24 29.57 8.21
C MET A 1 -54.09 28.17 7.62
N ARG A 2 -52.86 27.66 7.63
CA ARG A 2 -52.46 26.25 7.45
C ARG A 2 -52.28 25.75 6.01
N ARG A 3 -50.98 25.59 5.70
CA ARG A 3 -50.34 24.87 4.59
C ARG A 3 -50.88 23.41 4.51
N TRP A 4 -50.65 22.60 3.48
CA TRP A 4 -49.42 21.83 3.30
C TRP A 4 -49.41 21.18 1.90
N ILE A 5 -48.26 21.30 1.24
CA ILE A 5 -47.85 20.67 -0.02
C ILE A 5 -47.18 19.34 0.34
N LEU A 6 -47.47 18.26 -0.40
CA LEU A 6 -46.66 17.05 -0.57
C LEU A 6 -47.33 16.25 -1.70
N GLY A 7 -46.67 15.77 -2.75
CA GLY A 7 -45.26 15.56 -3.01
C GLY A 7 -45.20 14.31 -3.90
N ALA A 8 -45.09 14.50 -5.21
CA ALA A 8 -44.96 13.41 -6.17
C ALA A 8 -43.50 12.93 -6.17
N LEU A 9 -43.27 11.68 -5.75
CA LEU A 9 -41.98 11.02 -5.86
C LEU A 9 -42.05 10.02 -7.01
N VAL A 10 -41.44 10.42 -8.12
CA VAL A 10 -41.17 9.56 -9.28
C VAL A 10 -39.78 8.95 -9.11
N SER A 11 -39.74 7.63 -9.32
CA SER A 11 -38.60 6.71 -9.29
C SER A 11 -37.43 7.11 -10.20
N LEU A 12 -36.20 6.75 -9.84
CA LEU A 12 -35.23 6.23 -10.80
C LEU A 12 -34.11 5.42 -10.11
N VAL A 13 -34.02 4.16 -10.51
CA VAL A 13 -32.92 3.24 -10.24
C VAL A 13 -31.71 3.72 -11.03
N ALA A 14 -30.58 3.95 -10.37
CA ALA A 14 -29.29 4.11 -11.01
C ALA A 14 -28.28 3.21 -10.28
N ALA A 15 -27.95 2.09 -10.93
CA ALA A 15 -26.78 1.29 -10.60
C ALA A 15 -25.54 2.15 -10.88
N ALA A 16 -24.94 2.70 -9.83
CA ALA A 16 -23.67 3.40 -9.92
C ALA A 16 -22.53 2.38 -9.81
N GLN A 17 -21.77 2.31 -10.89
CA GLN A 17 -20.54 1.54 -11.05
C GLN A 17 -19.59 1.81 -9.89
N ALA A 18 -18.82 0.78 -9.51
CA ALA A 18 -17.61 0.94 -8.71
C ALA A 18 -16.61 1.78 -9.51
N GLU A 19 -16.76 3.10 -9.42
CA GLU A 19 -15.77 4.06 -9.89
C GLU A 19 -14.52 3.91 -9.03
N SER A 20 -13.40 3.65 -9.68
CA SER A 20 -12.06 3.72 -9.10
C SER A 20 -11.95 4.96 -8.21
N GLN A 21 -11.79 4.75 -6.90
CA GLN A 21 -11.77 5.85 -5.93
C GLN A 21 -10.65 6.85 -6.24
N PRO A 22 -10.89 8.16 -6.00
CA PRO A 22 -9.89 9.20 -6.23
C PRO A 22 -8.70 9.01 -5.29
N ARG A 23 -7.51 8.88 -5.88
CA ARG A 23 -6.22 8.74 -5.18
C ARG A 23 -5.97 10.00 -4.35
N ALA A 24 -6.17 9.91 -3.03
CA ALA A 24 -5.84 10.99 -2.10
C ALA A 24 -4.34 11.29 -2.17
N ALA A 25 -4.00 12.58 -2.37
CA ALA A 25 -2.61 13.04 -2.29
C ALA A 25 -2.09 12.81 -0.87
N VAL A 26 -1.08 11.96 -0.74
CA VAL A 26 -0.43 11.60 0.53
C VAL A 26 0.17 12.85 1.16
N VAL A 27 -0.42 13.33 2.26
CA VAL A 27 0.12 14.40 3.11
C VAL A 27 1.30 13.81 3.89
N ALA A 28 2.50 13.95 3.31
CA ALA A 28 3.77 13.56 3.91
C ALA A 28 4.25 14.66 4.86
N ASP A 29 4.23 14.42 6.18
CA ASP A 29 5.38 14.81 7.04
C ASP A 29 5.32 14.31 8.50
N ARG A 30 4.18 13.79 9.00
CA ARG A 30 4.09 13.27 10.39
C ARG A 30 3.56 11.83 10.54
N ALA A 31 3.13 11.21 9.45
CA ALA A 31 2.40 9.94 9.47
C ALA A 31 3.22 8.73 9.01
N ALA A 32 4.54 8.85 8.82
CA ALA A 32 5.38 7.76 8.31
C ALA A 32 6.34 7.22 9.37
N LEU A 33 6.50 5.89 9.41
CA LEU A 33 7.61 5.20 10.03
C LEU A 33 8.83 5.31 9.12
N ARG A 34 10.00 5.66 9.69
CA ARG A 34 11.25 5.80 8.95
C ARG A 34 12.36 5.03 9.66
N VAL A 35 13.10 4.23 8.91
CA VAL A 35 14.25 3.46 9.39
C VAL A 35 15.40 3.66 8.43
N GLU A 36 16.57 4.01 8.93
CA GLU A 36 17.77 4.25 8.12
C GLU A 36 18.91 3.33 8.54
N SER A 37 19.64 2.79 7.56
CA SER A 37 20.86 2.03 7.82
C SER A 37 21.77 1.97 6.59
N GLY A 38 23.05 2.33 6.78
CA GLY A 38 24.06 2.27 5.72
C GLY A 38 23.71 3.11 4.49
N GLY A 39 23.01 4.24 4.67
CA GLY A 39 22.53 5.11 3.59
C GLY A 39 21.27 4.59 2.88
N ASN A 40 20.76 3.42 3.26
CA ASN A 40 19.45 2.95 2.81
C ASN A 40 18.37 3.47 3.76
N GLU A 41 17.20 3.74 3.21
CA GLU A 41 16.05 4.27 3.95
C GLU A 41 14.81 3.43 3.66
N LEU A 42 14.11 3.02 4.71
CA LEU A 42 12.75 2.50 4.66
C LEU A 42 11.80 3.60 5.12
N VAL A 43 10.76 3.87 4.34
CA VAL A 43 9.63 4.73 4.71
C VAL A 43 8.35 3.92 4.58
N ALA A 44 7.55 3.85 5.62
CA ALA A 44 6.23 3.21 5.59
C ALA A 44 5.18 4.16 6.14
N LEU A 45 4.05 4.32 5.46
CA LEU A 45 2.91 5.05 5.99
C LEU A 45 2.31 4.29 7.17
N ARG A 46 2.07 4.96 8.30
CA ARG A 46 1.43 4.37 9.48
C ARG A 46 0.02 3.90 9.17
N ASP A 47 -0.70 4.62 8.31
CA ASP A 47 -1.98 4.21 7.76
C ASP A 47 -1.80 4.00 6.25
N ALA A 48 -1.36 2.80 5.88
CA ALA A 48 -1.02 2.44 4.52
C ALA A 48 -2.26 2.03 3.73
N PRO A 49 -2.58 2.67 2.60
CA PRO A 49 -3.71 2.25 1.76
C PRO A 49 -3.51 0.84 1.18
N VAL A 50 -4.59 0.07 1.15
CA VAL A 50 -4.71 -1.20 0.44
C VAL A 50 -5.45 -0.93 -0.86
N ALA A 51 -4.69 -0.77 -1.94
CA ALA A 51 -5.25 -0.33 -3.22
C ALA A 51 -5.98 -1.45 -4.01
N TYR A 52 -5.85 -2.72 -3.60
CA TYR A 52 -6.42 -3.85 -4.34
C TYR A 52 -7.07 -4.86 -3.39
N ALA A 53 -8.27 -5.29 -3.76
CA ALA A 53 -8.94 -6.43 -3.12
C ALA A 53 -8.82 -7.72 -3.96
N ARG A 54 -8.28 -7.64 -5.18
CA ARG A 54 -8.12 -8.76 -6.11
C ARG A 54 -6.69 -8.87 -6.65
N LEU A 55 -6.16 -10.08 -6.64
CA LEU A 55 -4.80 -10.36 -7.10
C LEU A 55 -4.59 -10.05 -8.59
N ALA A 56 -5.61 -10.31 -9.43
CA ALA A 56 -5.53 -10.05 -10.87
C ALA A 56 -5.38 -8.56 -11.18
N GLU A 57 -6.07 -7.70 -10.42
CA GLU A 57 -5.98 -6.23 -10.57
C GLU A 57 -4.58 -5.75 -10.14
N LEU A 58 -4.08 -6.24 -9.00
CA LEU A 58 -2.70 -5.98 -8.58
C LEU A 58 -1.70 -6.41 -9.66
N ALA A 59 -1.79 -7.64 -10.16
CA ALA A 59 -0.83 -8.20 -11.12
C ALA A 59 -0.74 -7.40 -12.42
N VAL A 60 -1.86 -6.86 -12.90
CA VAL A 60 -1.88 -6.00 -14.10
C VAL A 60 -1.27 -4.64 -13.81
N ASP A 61 -1.66 -4.00 -12.70
CA ASP A 61 -1.24 -2.64 -12.39
C ASP A 61 0.24 -2.55 -11.98
N ILE A 62 0.75 -3.50 -11.18
CA ILE A 62 2.14 -3.47 -10.71
C ILE A 62 3.15 -3.56 -11.85
N ALA A 63 2.78 -4.14 -12.99
CA ALA A 63 3.63 -4.24 -14.18
C ALA A 63 3.69 -2.94 -15.00
N GLN A 64 2.81 -1.97 -14.73
CA GLN A 64 2.79 -0.70 -15.44
C GLN A 64 3.72 0.34 -14.80
N PRO A 65 4.30 1.26 -15.60
CA PRO A 65 5.03 2.41 -15.09
C PRO A 65 4.21 3.21 -14.07
N ALA A 66 4.86 3.59 -12.97
CA ALA A 66 4.26 4.42 -11.93
C ALA A 66 5.21 5.57 -11.55
N GLU A 67 4.66 6.63 -10.97
CA GLU A 67 5.45 7.73 -10.44
C GLU A 67 6.44 7.21 -9.38
N PRO A 68 7.72 7.63 -9.45
CA PRO A 68 8.73 7.24 -8.48
C PRO A 68 8.33 7.51 -7.05
N GLY A 69 8.33 6.45 -6.24
CA GLY A 69 8.03 6.54 -4.82
C GLY A 69 6.55 6.51 -4.45
N ALA A 70 5.62 6.25 -5.35
CA ALA A 70 4.19 6.31 -5.01
C ALA A 70 3.70 5.20 -4.05
N GLY A 71 4.56 4.29 -3.58
CA GLY A 71 4.17 3.15 -2.72
C GLY A 71 3.94 3.51 -1.25
N PRO A 72 2.98 2.86 -0.56
CA PRO A 72 2.75 3.04 0.88
C PRO A 72 3.90 2.54 1.76
N ILE A 73 4.73 1.63 1.26
CA ILE A 73 5.99 1.21 1.89
C ILE A 73 7.07 1.31 0.81
N ARG A 74 8.17 1.99 1.12
CA ARG A 74 9.24 2.27 0.17
C ARG A 74 10.61 1.98 0.78
N ILE A 75 11.49 1.35 0.01
CA ILE A 75 12.93 1.34 0.28
C ILE A 75 13.65 2.23 -0.75
N ALA A 76 14.47 3.16 -0.27
CA ALA A 76 15.47 3.84 -1.07
C ALA A 76 16.85 3.25 -0.75
N ARG A 77 17.50 2.66 -1.76
CA ARG A 77 18.85 2.09 -1.62
C ARG A 77 19.91 3.08 -2.06
N ALA A 78 20.97 3.20 -1.26
CA ALA A 78 22.12 4.02 -1.62
C ALA A 78 22.94 3.39 -2.75
N TRP A 79 23.15 2.07 -2.70
CA TRP A 79 23.94 1.36 -3.71
C TRP A 79 23.51 -0.11 -3.90
N PRO A 80 23.21 -0.56 -5.14
CA PRO A 80 22.95 0.29 -6.31
C PRO A 80 21.78 1.24 -6.03
N ARG A 81 21.77 2.43 -6.68
CA ARG A 81 20.72 3.44 -6.47
C ARG A 81 19.39 2.93 -7.00
N GLN A 82 18.49 2.56 -6.09
CA GLN A 82 17.21 1.95 -6.41
C GLN A 82 16.10 2.49 -5.50
N LEU A 83 14.89 2.54 -6.03
CA LEU A 83 13.66 2.68 -5.25
C LEU A 83 12.86 1.39 -5.39
N ILE A 84 12.37 0.88 -4.27
CA ILE A 84 11.52 -0.31 -4.20
C ILE A 84 10.22 0.11 -3.52
N ASP A 85 9.14 0.19 -4.29
CA ASP A 85 7.81 0.51 -3.79
C ASP A 85 7.01 -0.77 -3.60
N TYR A 86 6.57 -1.04 -2.37
CA TYR A 86 5.64 -2.13 -2.08
C TYR A 86 4.20 -1.65 -2.14
N VAL A 87 3.36 -2.44 -2.78
CA VAL A 87 1.94 -2.18 -3.01
C VAL A 87 1.13 -3.28 -2.34
N LEU A 88 0.08 -2.91 -1.62
CA LEU A 88 -0.66 -3.83 -0.76
C LEU A 88 -1.96 -4.32 -1.42
N CYS A 89 -2.19 -5.62 -1.35
CA CYS A 89 -3.48 -6.25 -1.65
C CYS A 89 -3.89 -7.14 -0.48
N VAL A 90 -5.16 -7.07 -0.07
CA VAL A 90 -5.70 -7.99 0.96
C VAL A 90 -6.88 -8.75 0.37
N THR A 91 -6.75 -10.07 0.33
CA THR A 91 -7.80 -10.97 -0.18
C THR A 91 -8.91 -11.17 0.85
N SER A 92 -10.04 -11.73 0.43
CA SER A 92 -11.20 -11.97 1.29
C SER A 92 -10.96 -12.93 2.44
N ASP A 93 -9.94 -13.77 2.35
CA ASP A 93 -9.50 -14.68 3.42
C ASP A 93 -8.42 -14.05 4.34
N GLY A 94 -8.14 -12.76 4.19
CA GLY A 94 -7.17 -12.04 5.00
C GLY A 94 -5.71 -12.29 4.62
N THR A 95 -5.43 -12.86 3.45
CA THR A 95 -4.03 -12.95 2.96
C THR A 95 -3.56 -11.57 2.50
N LEU A 96 -2.47 -11.08 3.08
CA LEU A 96 -1.79 -9.87 2.61
C LEU A 96 -0.81 -10.26 1.50
N VAL A 97 -0.98 -9.70 0.32
CA VAL A 97 -0.08 -9.86 -0.82
C VAL A 97 0.66 -8.56 -1.07
N LEU A 98 1.99 -8.66 -1.21
CA LEU A 98 2.86 -7.54 -1.55
C LEU A 98 3.24 -7.62 -3.02
N GLY A 99 2.79 -6.63 -3.79
CA GLY A 99 3.41 -6.28 -5.06
C GLY A 99 4.67 -5.46 -4.83
N GLU A 100 5.68 -5.62 -5.68
CA GLU A 100 6.92 -4.86 -5.66
C GLU A 100 7.10 -4.16 -7.01
N ARG A 101 7.40 -2.86 -6.97
CA ARG A 101 7.87 -2.08 -8.12
C ARG A 101 9.31 -1.66 -7.87
N LEU A 102 10.21 -2.18 -8.69
CA LEU A 102 11.62 -1.82 -8.66
C LEU A 102 11.90 -0.73 -9.69
N GLN A 103 12.54 0.33 -9.24
CA GLN A 103 13.03 1.41 -10.08
C GLN A 103 14.52 1.58 -9.85
N THR A 104 15.29 1.68 -10.94
CA THR A 104 16.73 1.87 -10.89
C THR A 104 17.07 3.26 -11.40
N PHE A 105 18.04 3.92 -10.75
CA PHE A 105 18.51 5.21 -11.20
C PHE A 105 19.27 5.07 -12.52
N ASP A 106 18.76 5.71 -13.57
CA ASP A 106 19.46 5.85 -14.84
C ASP A 106 20.35 7.12 -14.78
N PRO A 107 21.69 6.98 -14.82
CA PRO A 107 22.59 8.13 -14.79
C PRO A 107 22.58 8.96 -16.08
N GLY A 108 22.23 8.35 -17.23
CA GLY A 108 22.12 9.04 -18.52
C GLY A 108 20.88 9.93 -18.57
N GLU A 109 19.74 9.43 -18.08
CA GLU A 109 18.48 10.18 -18.03
C GLU A 109 18.32 11.00 -16.74
N ARG A 110 19.22 10.81 -15.76
CA ARG A 110 19.22 11.44 -14.43
C ARG A 110 17.90 11.26 -13.67
N ARG A 111 17.22 10.15 -13.87
CA ARG A 111 15.93 9.82 -13.24
C ARG A 111 15.83 8.35 -12.85
N TYR A 112 14.90 8.03 -11.97
CA TYR A 112 14.54 6.64 -11.70
C TYR A 112 13.63 6.13 -12.82
N VAL A 113 13.96 4.95 -13.34
CA VAL A 113 13.16 4.26 -14.36
C VAL A 113 12.72 2.93 -13.80
N MET A 114 11.44 2.61 -13.98
CA MET A 114 10.90 1.32 -13.57
C MET A 114 11.54 0.20 -14.39
N THR A 115 12.11 -0.78 -13.70
CA THR A 115 12.77 -1.93 -14.32
C THR A 115 11.97 -3.20 -14.14
N LYS A 116 11.17 -3.31 -13.07
CA LYS A 116 10.39 -4.51 -12.76
C LYS A 116 9.15 -4.20 -11.94
N GLY A 117 8.10 -4.96 -12.17
CA GLY A 117 6.89 -5.00 -11.36
C GLY A 117 6.41 -6.44 -11.20
N GLU A 118 6.30 -6.95 -9.97
CA GLU A 118 5.90 -8.33 -9.72
C GLU A 118 5.24 -8.54 -8.35
N ILE A 119 4.55 -9.66 -8.18
CA ILE A 119 4.11 -10.10 -6.84
C ILE A 119 5.34 -10.68 -6.14
N ALA A 120 5.77 -10.04 -5.06
CA ALA A 120 6.97 -10.43 -4.34
C ALA A 120 6.71 -11.49 -3.28
N ARG A 121 5.70 -11.28 -2.43
CA ARG A 121 5.40 -12.15 -1.27
C ARG A 121 3.93 -12.15 -0.90
N SER A 122 3.53 -13.16 -0.12
CA SER A 122 2.20 -13.26 0.49
C SER A 122 2.32 -13.73 1.95
N TYR A 123 1.48 -13.19 2.82
CA TYR A 123 1.46 -13.45 4.25
C TYR A 123 0.05 -13.87 4.67
N ARG A 124 -0.05 -15.02 5.32
CA ARG A 124 -1.29 -15.41 6.02
C ARG A 124 -1.41 -14.60 7.31
N PRO A 125 -2.62 -14.22 7.72
CA PRO A 125 -2.81 -13.50 8.97
C PRO A 125 -2.47 -14.43 10.14
N LEU A 126 -1.84 -13.86 11.17
CA LEU A 126 -1.68 -14.51 12.45
C LEU A 126 -3.04 -14.60 13.16
N ASP A 127 -3.21 -15.62 13.99
CA ASP A 127 -4.42 -15.79 14.79
C ASP A 127 -4.46 -14.72 15.89
N THR A 128 -5.39 -13.78 15.77
CA THR A 128 -5.61 -12.72 16.75
C THR A 128 -7.10 -12.50 16.97
N ARG A 129 -7.47 -11.99 18.15
CA ARG A 129 -8.87 -11.73 18.48
C ARG A 129 -9.46 -10.52 17.77
N ASP A 130 -8.61 -9.57 17.38
CA ASP A 130 -9.03 -8.20 17.02
C ASP A 130 -8.89 -7.88 15.53
N GLY A 131 -8.62 -8.89 14.69
CA GLY A 131 -8.54 -8.71 13.25
C GLY A 131 -7.45 -9.54 12.59
N TRP A 132 -6.87 -8.97 11.54
CA TRP A 132 -5.75 -9.54 10.82
C TRP A 132 -4.45 -8.85 11.23
N LEU A 133 -3.44 -9.66 11.51
CA LEU A 133 -2.08 -9.22 11.81
C LEU A 133 -1.12 -9.97 10.89
N TRP A 134 -0.22 -9.25 10.26
CA TRP A 134 0.88 -9.80 9.46
C TRP A 134 2.21 -9.27 9.95
N LEU A 135 3.23 -10.12 9.97
CA LEU A 135 4.62 -9.72 10.20
C LEU A 135 5.33 -9.68 8.85
N VAL A 136 5.59 -8.47 8.36
CA VAL A 136 6.16 -8.23 7.04
C VAL A 136 7.64 -7.91 7.18
N GLU A 137 8.48 -8.85 6.79
CA GLU A 137 9.92 -8.64 6.72
C GLU A 137 10.29 -7.85 5.46
N VAL A 138 11.08 -6.79 5.64
CA VAL A 138 11.56 -5.90 4.58
C VAL A 138 13.08 -5.78 4.66
N ALA A 139 13.77 -6.23 3.62
CA ALA A 139 15.24 -6.19 3.56
C ALA A 139 15.73 -4.79 3.17
N LEU A 140 16.09 -4.00 4.18
CA LEU A 140 16.63 -2.64 4.01
C LEU A 140 18.03 -2.69 3.37
N SER A 141 18.88 -3.62 3.81
CA SER A 141 20.18 -3.93 3.22
C SER A 141 20.42 -5.45 3.20
N ARG A 142 21.65 -5.87 2.88
CA ARG A 142 22.04 -7.29 2.99
C ARG A 142 22.13 -7.75 4.44
N GLU A 143 22.57 -6.87 5.35
CA GLU A 143 22.72 -7.19 6.77
C GLU A 143 21.53 -6.76 7.63
N VAL A 144 20.64 -5.90 7.12
CA VAL A 144 19.56 -5.30 7.89
C VAL A 144 18.20 -5.64 7.31
N THR A 145 17.37 -6.29 8.13
CA THR A 145 15.96 -6.57 7.87
C THR A 145 15.12 -5.87 8.92
N VAL A 146 14.05 -5.21 8.48
CA VAL A 146 13.06 -4.57 9.35
C VAL A 146 11.81 -5.43 9.33
N VAL A 147 11.26 -5.74 10.50
CA VAL A 147 9.97 -6.41 10.63
C VAL A 147 8.90 -5.34 10.87
N LEU A 148 7.95 -5.25 9.95
CA LEU A 148 6.78 -4.40 10.08
C LEU A 148 5.61 -5.22 10.63
N GLU A 149 5.01 -4.76 11.73
CA GLU A 149 3.68 -5.24 12.10
C GLU A 149 2.65 -4.49 11.24
N VAL A 150 1.85 -5.26 10.52
CA VAL A 150 0.77 -4.73 9.68
C VAL A 150 -0.54 -5.25 10.21
N ARG A 151 -1.50 -4.35 10.50
CA ARG A 151 -2.77 -4.69 11.15
C ARG A 151 -3.96 -4.13 10.38
N ALA A 152 -5.05 -4.88 10.32
CA ALA A 152 -6.35 -4.39 9.87
C ALA A 152 -7.48 -5.09 10.62
N PRO A 153 -8.67 -4.47 10.74
CA PRO A 153 -9.87 -5.18 11.17
C PRO A 153 -10.15 -6.39 10.27
N ALA A 154 -10.76 -7.44 10.82
CA ALA A 154 -11.21 -8.61 10.05
C ALA A 154 -12.49 -8.30 9.25
N SER A 155 -12.38 -7.32 8.35
CA SER A 155 -13.42 -6.87 7.43
C SER A 155 -12.87 -6.83 6.03
N TRP A 156 -13.68 -7.24 5.05
CA TRP A 156 -13.31 -7.17 3.65
C TRP A 156 -14.37 -6.40 2.86
N PRO A 157 -13.98 -5.48 1.94
CA PRO A 157 -12.60 -5.13 1.57
C PRO A 157 -11.88 -4.32 2.66
N VAL A 158 -10.55 -4.43 2.70
CA VAL A 158 -9.68 -3.60 3.55
C VAL A 158 -9.29 -2.37 2.75
N GLU A 159 -9.54 -1.19 3.29
CA GLU A 159 -9.18 0.09 2.66
C GLU A 159 -7.79 0.57 3.06
N SER A 160 -7.39 0.31 4.30
CA SER A 160 -6.08 0.66 4.84
C SER A 160 -5.64 -0.33 5.92
N VAL A 161 -4.32 -0.39 6.13
CA VAL A 161 -3.69 -1.14 7.22
C VAL A 161 -2.91 -0.19 8.11
N SER A 162 -2.89 -0.46 9.41
CA SER A 162 -1.98 0.18 10.33
C SER A 162 -0.61 -0.48 10.26
N VAL A 163 0.46 0.30 10.17
CA VAL A 163 1.84 -0.18 10.07
C VAL A 163 2.65 0.37 11.24
N THR A 164 3.27 -0.54 11.98
CA THR A 164 4.28 -0.25 12.99
C THR A 164 5.53 -1.08 12.73
N ALA A 165 6.64 -0.76 13.37
CA ALA A 165 7.82 -1.62 13.38
C ALA A 165 8.21 -1.89 14.82
N ASP A 166 8.52 -3.14 15.13
CA ASP A 166 9.08 -3.48 16.44
C ASP A 166 10.52 -2.96 16.53
N HIS A 167 10.81 -2.26 17.62
CA HIS A 167 12.13 -1.97 18.16
C HIS A 167 13.26 -1.82 17.13
N VAL A 168 13.25 -0.73 16.37
CA VAL A 168 14.52 -0.09 16.01
C VAL A 168 14.86 0.81 17.20
N PRO A 169 15.99 0.60 17.90
CA PRO A 169 16.38 1.44 19.03
C PRO A 169 16.50 2.92 18.64
#